data_AF-A0A7K4R0S4-F1
#
_entry.id   AF-A0A7K4R0S4-F1
#
_cell.length_a   1.000
_cell.length_b   1.000
_cell.length_c   1.000
_cell.angle_alpha   90.00
_cell.angle_beta   90.00
_cell.angle_gamma   90.00
#
_symmetry.space_group_name_H-M   'P 1'
#
loop_
_entity.id
_entity.type
_entity.pdbx_description
1 polymer ?
#
loop_
_entity_poly.entity_id
_entity_poly.type
_entity_poly.pdbx_seq_one_letter_code
_entity_poly.pdbx_strand_id
1 'polypeptide(L)'
;LVAIDFGTSYSGYCFSFASGTDQICQGYWGTEHGFKTPKTPTCILFNQQQEFKNFGYDAVMKYKNLPSSKAESWYFFQNFKMKLYNTVGETNVTAGIQLKATNGKMLPALTVFSESLCYLKQHALNTIKEASFQTIYDQEEITWVITVPAIWSSAAKQFMRLAAKEAGMISDMLSKNLIIALEPEAASLWCKQL
;
A
#
# COMPACT_ATOMS: atom_id res chain seq x y z
N LEU A 1 1.48 9.54 13.68
CA LEU A 1 2.05 8.31 13.09
C LEU A 1 0.99 7.68 12.19
N VAL A 2 1.36 7.14 11.03
CA VAL A 2 0.46 6.38 10.16
C VAL A 2 1.05 5.00 9.90
N ALA A 3 0.36 3.95 10.30
CA ALA A 3 0.79 2.57 10.12
C ALA A 3 -0.05 1.89 9.03
N ILE A 4 0.62 1.43 7.98
CA ILE A 4 0.03 0.72 6.84
C ILE A 4 0.32 -0.77 6.99
N ASP A 5 -0.76 -1.54 7.06
CA ASP A 5 -0.72 -2.97 6.77
C ASP A 5 -0.89 -3.16 5.27
N PHE A 6 0.22 -3.41 4.58
CA PHE A 6 0.22 -3.68 3.15
C PHE A 6 0.20 -5.18 2.89
N GLY A 7 -0.90 -5.85 3.21
CA GLY A 7 -1.01 -7.31 3.16
C GLY A 7 -1.03 -7.89 1.73
N THR A 8 -0.90 -9.21 1.62
CA THR A 8 -0.98 -9.88 0.31
C THR A 8 -2.38 -9.78 -0.32
N SER A 9 -3.42 -10.00 0.49
CA SER A 9 -4.81 -10.04 0.02
C SER A 9 -5.58 -8.77 0.38
N TYR A 10 -5.28 -8.16 1.52
CA TYR A 10 -5.98 -6.97 2.02
C TYR A 10 -4.99 -5.98 2.61
N SER A 11 -5.23 -4.71 2.37
CA SER A 11 -4.44 -3.61 2.89
C SER A 11 -5.31 -2.63 3.67
N GLY A 12 -4.75 -1.97 4.67
CA GLY A 12 -5.42 -0.94 5.45
C GLY A 12 -4.42 -0.13 6.26
N TYR A 13 -4.91 0.86 6.99
CA TYR A 13 -4.05 1.66 7.85
C TYR A 13 -4.79 2.13 9.09
N CYS A 14 -3.99 2.46 10.11
CA CYS A 14 -4.41 3.22 11.26
C CYS A 14 -3.48 4.41 11.48
N PHE A 15 -3.92 5.39 12.26
CA PHE A 15 -3.11 6.54 12.61
C PHE A 15 -3.44 7.04 14.01
N SER A 16 -2.49 7.77 14.58
CA SER A 16 -2.64 8.48 15.85
C SER A 16 -1.92 9.82 15.80
N PHE A 17 -2.43 10.77 16.57
CA PHE A 17 -1.82 12.09 16.75
C PHE A 17 -0.86 12.07 17.93
N ALA A 18 0.19 12.91 17.89
CA ALA A 18 1.18 13.00 18.96
C ALA A 18 0.55 13.38 20.32
N SER A 19 -0.53 14.16 20.31
CA SER A 19 -1.27 14.58 21.50
C SER A 19 -2.22 13.51 22.07
N GLY A 20 -2.34 12.34 21.43
CA GLY A 20 -3.30 11.31 21.82
C GLY A 20 -2.89 9.92 21.32
N THR A 21 -1.76 9.41 21.81
CA THR A 21 -1.23 8.09 21.42
C THR A 21 -2.19 6.94 21.72
N ASP A 22 -3.11 7.14 22.66
CA ASP A 22 -4.08 6.13 23.10
C ASP A 22 -5.36 6.13 22.23
N GLN A 23 -5.50 7.09 21.31
CA GLN A 23 -6.62 7.19 20.39
C GLN A 23 -6.18 6.77 18.99
N ILE A 24 -6.37 5.49 18.69
CA ILE A 24 -6.07 4.93 17.36
C ILE A 24 -7.28 5.13 16.46
N CYS A 25 -7.10 5.92 15.41
CA CYS A 25 -8.07 6.08 14.34
C CYS A 25 -7.79 5.06 13.23
N GLN A 26 -8.84 4.54 12.60
CA GLN A 26 -8.72 3.61 11.47
C GLN A 26 -9.47 4.11 10.24
N GLY A 27 -8.91 3.87 9.06
CA GLY A 27 -9.59 4.11 7.79
C GLY A 27 -10.66 3.05 7.53
N TYR A 28 -11.78 3.46 6.92
CA TYR A 28 -12.80 2.55 6.44
C TYR A 28 -12.91 2.64 4.92
N TRP A 29 -13.26 1.51 4.29
CA TRP A 29 -13.24 1.35 2.85
C TRP A 29 -14.57 0.81 2.30
N GLY A 30 -14.85 1.17 1.05
CA GLY A 30 -15.89 0.54 0.23
C GLY A 30 -17.31 1.06 0.44
N THR A 31 -17.49 2.21 1.09
CA THR A 31 -18.81 2.84 1.32
C THR A 31 -19.61 3.02 0.02
N GLU A 32 -18.95 3.42 -1.07
CA GLU A 32 -19.51 3.54 -2.42
C GLU A 32 -20.14 2.23 -2.95
N HIS A 33 -19.70 1.08 -2.43
CA HIS A 33 -20.17 -0.26 -2.82
C HIS A 33 -20.98 -0.94 -1.71
N GLY A 34 -21.40 -0.19 -0.68
CA GLY A 34 -22.16 -0.73 0.46
C GLY A 34 -21.33 -1.48 1.50
N PHE A 35 -20.00 -1.35 1.48
CA PHE A 35 -19.12 -1.92 2.50
C PHE A 35 -18.70 -0.87 3.54
N LYS A 36 -18.27 -1.32 4.71
CA LYS A 36 -17.60 -0.48 5.72
C LYS A 36 -16.56 -1.31 6.46
N THR A 37 -15.45 -1.59 5.79
CA THR A 37 -14.42 -2.50 6.30
C THR A 37 -13.14 -1.75 6.67
N PRO A 38 -12.38 -2.20 7.68
CA PRO A 38 -11.11 -1.56 8.08
C PRO A 38 -9.98 -1.79 7.06
N LYS A 39 -10.21 -2.67 6.08
CA LYS A 39 -9.26 -3.01 5.01
C LYS A 39 -9.98 -3.11 3.67
N THR A 40 -9.21 -2.93 2.60
CA THR A 40 -9.62 -3.06 1.21
C THR A 40 -8.79 -4.13 0.51
N PRO A 41 -9.28 -4.81 -0.55
CA PRO A 41 -8.48 -5.75 -1.31
C PRO A 41 -7.15 -5.15 -1.79
N THR A 42 -6.06 -5.91 -1.77
CA THR A 42 -4.77 -5.46 -2.31
C THR A 42 -4.74 -5.72 -3.81
N CYS A 43 -5.56 -4.94 -4.51
CA CYS A 43 -5.73 -5.02 -5.94
C CYS A 43 -5.57 -3.63 -6.55
N ILE A 44 -4.94 -3.57 -7.72
CA ILE A 44 -4.66 -2.30 -8.42
C ILE A 44 -4.96 -2.47 -9.90
N LEU A 45 -5.51 -1.41 -10.49
CA LEU A 45 -5.98 -1.39 -11.87
C LEU A 45 -5.34 -0.23 -12.63
N PHE A 46 -4.75 -0.56 -13.77
CA PHE A 46 -4.23 0.39 -14.76
C PHE A 46 -5.00 0.28 -16.07
N ASN A 47 -5.12 1.39 -16.80
CA ASN A 47 -5.72 1.39 -18.14
C ASN A 47 -4.73 0.87 -19.21
N GLN A 48 -5.13 0.91 -20.48
CA GLN A 48 -4.28 0.46 -21.59
C GLN A 48 -2.97 1.23 -21.72
N GLN A 49 -2.97 2.50 -21.31
CA GLN A 49 -1.82 3.41 -21.30
C GLN A 49 -0.91 3.21 -20.08
N GLN A 50 -1.17 2.17 -19.25
CA GLN A 50 -0.41 1.87 -18.04
C GLN A 50 -0.52 2.97 -16.96
N GLU A 51 -1.59 3.77 -17.02
CA GLU A 51 -1.89 4.79 -16.02
C GLU A 51 -2.72 4.20 -14.89
N PHE A 52 -2.36 4.50 -13.65
CA PHE A 52 -3.13 4.13 -12.47
C PHE A 52 -4.57 4.66 -12.58
N LYS A 53 -5.56 3.82 -12.23
CA LYS A 53 -6.97 4.22 -12.21
C LYS A 53 -7.62 3.98 -10.86
N ASN A 54 -7.48 2.78 -10.30
CA ASN A 54 -8.15 2.43 -9.06
C ASN A 54 -7.32 1.45 -8.25
N PHE A 55 -7.55 1.45 -6.94
CA PHE A 55 -7.05 0.47 -5.98
C PHE A 55 -8.22 -0.09 -5.16
N GLY A 56 -8.06 -1.24 -4.52
CA GLY A 56 -9.05 -1.73 -3.56
C GLY A 56 -10.35 -2.22 -4.18
N TYR A 57 -11.46 -2.01 -3.45
CA TYR A 57 -12.80 -2.30 -3.93
C TYR A 57 -13.10 -1.65 -5.29
N ASP A 58 -12.69 -0.39 -5.50
CA ASP A 58 -12.91 0.30 -6.77
C ASP A 58 -12.21 -0.39 -7.93
N ALA A 59 -10.99 -0.89 -7.73
CA ALA A 59 -10.27 -1.65 -8.75
C ALA A 59 -11.02 -2.94 -9.12
N VAL A 60 -11.48 -3.68 -8.10
CA VAL A 60 -12.23 -4.93 -8.28
C VAL A 60 -13.54 -4.67 -9.02
N MET A 61 -14.32 -3.69 -8.58
CA MET A 61 -15.63 -3.37 -9.15
C MET A 61 -15.49 -2.82 -10.56
N LYS A 62 -14.53 -1.92 -10.78
CA LYS A 62 -14.26 -1.37 -12.11
C LYS A 62 -13.86 -2.48 -13.08
N TYR A 63 -12.92 -3.35 -12.71
CA TYR A 63 -12.43 -4.42 -13.56
C TYR A 63 -13.53 -5.43 -13.92
N LYS A 64 -14.36 -5.84 -12.94
CA LYS A 64 -15.50 -6.75 -13.18
C LYS A 64 -16.55 -6.18 -14.12
N ASN A 65 -16.72 -4.85 -14.13
CA ASN A 65 -17.69 -4.15 -14.97
C ASN A 65 -17.12 -3.71 -16.33
N LEU A 66 -15.85 -4.00 -16.64
CA LEU A 66 -15.31 -3.73 -17.96
C LEU A 66 -15.92 -4.69 -19.00
N PRO A 67 -16.31 -4.20 -20.19
CA PRO A 67 -16.61 -5.07 -21.32
C PRO A 67 -15.41 -5.97 -21.62
N SER A 68 -15.64 -7.23 -22.02
CA SER A 68 -14.57 -8.20 -22.29
C SER A 68 -13.50 -7.66 -23.25
N SER A 69 -13.91 -6.94 -24.30
CA SER A 69 -13.02 -6.30 -25.28
C SER A 69 -12.08 -5.25 -24.66
N LYS A 70 -12.47 -4.61 -23.55
CA LYS A 70 -11.63 -3.68 -22.80
C LYS A 70 -10.82 -4.37 -21.71
N ALA A 71 -11.37 -5.38 -21.04
CA ALA A 71 -10.70 -6.11 -19.96
C ALA A 71 -9.36 -6.73 -20.41
N GLU A 72 -9.29 -7.23 -21.64
CA GLU A 72 -8.05 -7.75 -22.24
C GLU A 72 -6.94 -6.70 -22.35
N SER A 73 -7.31 -5.44 -22.45
CA SER A 73 -6.39 -4.35 -22.69
C SER A 73 -5.87 -3.67 -21.41
N TRP A 74 -6.61 -3.77 -20.30
CA TRP A 74 -6.31 -3.18 -18.99
C TRP A 74 -5.40 -4.08 -18.14
N TYR A 75 -4.72 -3.53 -17.14
CA TYR A 75 -3.80 -4.29 -16.29
C TYR A 75 -4.35 -4.35 -14.88
N PHE A 76 -4.88 -5.51 -14.49
CA PHE A 76 -5.37 -5.77 -13.15
C PHE A 76 -4.39 -6.68 -12.41
N PHE A 77 -3.94 -6.24 -11.24
CA PHE A 77 -3.03 -6.98 -10.37
C PHE A 77 -3.72 -7.30 -9.05
N GLN A 78 -3.52 -8.52 -8.57
CA GLN A 78 -3.94 -9.01 -7.26
C GLN A 78 -2.89 -9.97 -6.72
N ASN A 79 -2.77 -10.11 -5.39
CA ASN A 79 -1.80 -10.99 -4.73
C ASN A 79 -0.34 -10.77 -5.19
N PHE A 80 -0.02 -9.58 -5.72
CA PHE A 80 1.26 -9.30 -6.36
C PHE A 80 2.42 -9.20 -5.35
N LYS A 81 2.12 -8.97 -4.06
CA LYS A 81 3.07 -9.05 -2.94
C LYS A 81 3.81 -10.40 -2.91
N MET A 82 3.16 -11.48 -3.34
CA MET A 82 3.76 -12.83 -3.40
C MET A 82 4.98 -12.91 -4.31
N LYS A 83 5.10 -12.05 -5.32
CA LYS A 83 6.25 -12.09 -6.22
C LYS A 83 7.56 -11.66 -5.56
N LEU A 84 7.51 -10.78 -4.55
CA LEU A 84 8.71 -10.41 -3.79
C LEU A 84 9.23 -11.54 -2.89
N TYR A 85 8.40 -12.53 -2.54
CA TYR A 85 8.86 -13.72 -1.81
C TYR A 85 9.70 -14.65 -2.69
N ASN A 86 9.39 -14.70 -3.99
CA ASN A 86 10.06 -15.62 -4.90
C ASN A 86 11.41 -15.10 -5.40
N THR A 87 11.73 -13.83 -5.14
CA THR A 87 13.03 -13.21 -5.46
C THR A 87 14.06 -13.33 -4.32
N VAL A 88 13.73 -14.08 -3.26
CA VAL A 88 14.62 -14.33 -2.13
C VAL A 88 15.84 -15.13 -2.60
N GLY A 89 16.96 -14.44 -2.81
CA GLY A 89 18.24 -15.00 -3.22
C GLY A 89 18.99 -14.18 -4.26
N GLU A 90 18.31 -13.30 -4.99
CA GLU A 90 18.94 -12.46 -6.01
C GLU A 90 19.37 -11.12 -5.42
N THR A 91 20.65 -10.76 -5.57
CA THR A 91 21.25 -9.56 -4.98
C THR A 91 20.82 -8.24 -5.64
N ASN A 92 20.07 -8.27 -6.74
CA ASN A 92 19.68 -7.09 -7.54
C ASN A 92 18.16 -6.98 -7.77
N VAL A 93 17.38 -7.03 -6.68
CA VAL A 93 15.89 -6.98 -6.67
C VAL A 93 15.30 -5.67 -7.24
N THR A 94 16.10 -4.60 -7.39
CA THR A 94 15.55 -3.23 -7.41
C THR A 94 15.12 -2.64 -8.75
N ALA A 95 15.57 -3.15 -9.91
CA ALA A 95 15.29 -2.49 -11.20
C ALA A 95 14.61 -3.35 -12.28
N GLY A 96 14.63 -4.68 -12.15
CA GLY A 96 14.21 -5.59 -13.23
C GLY A 96 12.91 -6.36 -13.01
N ILE A 97 12.33 -6.34 -11.82
CA ILE A 97 11.20 -7.22 -11.49
C ILE A 97 9.96 -6.75 -12.26
N GLN A 98 9.42 -7.64 -13.07
CA GLN A 98 8.18 -7.46 -13.80
C GLN A 98 7.07 -8.25 -13.12
N LEU A 99 5.91 -7.63 -12.92
CA LEU A 99 4.72 -8.28 -12.43
C LEU A 99 3.80 -8.60 -13.59
N LYS A 100 3.17 -9.77 -13.52
CA LYS A 100 2.19 -10.23 -14.51
C LYS A 100 0.78 -9.88 -14.03
N ALA A 101 0.05 -9.11 -14.83
CA ALA A 101 -1.36 -8.84 -14.63
C ALA A 101 -2.21 -10.08 -14.96
N THR A 102 -3.49 -10.07 -14.61
CA THR A 102 -4.42 -11.19 -14.87
C THR A 102 -4.58 -11.54 -16.34
N ASN A 103 -4.44 -10.58 -17.25
CA ASN A 103 -4.44 -10.80 -18.70
C ASN A 103 -3.06 -11.22 -19.26
N GLY A 104 -2.07 -11.40 -18.39
CA GLY A 104 -0.73 -11.83 -18.74
C GLY A 104 0.23 -10.74 -19.21
N LYS A 105 -0.21 -9.49 -19.31
CA LYS A 105 0.68 -8.36 -19.60
C LYS A 105 1.56 -8.02 -18.40
N MET A 106 2.68 -7.34 -18.65
CA MET A 106 3.68 -7.05 -17.63
C MET A 106 3.76 -5.55 -17.31
N LEU A 107 4.00 -5.21 -16.04
CA LEU A 107 4.44 -3.88 -15.60
C LEU A 107 5.61 -4.01 -14.61
N PRO A 108 6.47 -2.98 -14.49
CA PRO A 108 7.49 -2.96 -13.45
C PRO A 108 6.86 -3.09 -12.06
N ALA A 109 7.46 -3.93 -11.21
CA ALA A 109 7.00 -4.12 -9.84
C ALA A 109 7.03 -2.80 -9.06
N LEU A 110 8.08 -1.99 -9.26
CA LEU A 110 8.20 -0.71 -8.59
C LEU A 110 6.98 0.17 -8.85
N THR A 111 6.51 0.28 -10.10
CA THR A 111 5.31 1.02 -10.49
C THR A 111 4.06 0.50 -9.76
N VAL A 112 3.83 -0.81 -9.76
CA VAL A 112 2.63 -1.39 -9.12
C VAL A 112 2.62 -1.15 -7.60
N PHE A 113 3.78 -1.29 -6.95
CA PHE A 113 3.90 -1.08 -5.51
C PHE A 113 3.85 0.41 -5.13
N SER A 114 4.55 1.28 -5.85
CA SER A 114 4.57 2.71 -5.55
C SER A 114 3.19 3.35 -5.74
N GLU A 115 2.48 3.02 -6.81
CA GLU A 115 1.11 3.52 -7.05
C GLU A 115 0.13 3.00 -5.97
N SER A 116 0.28 1.75 -5.54
CA SER A 116 -0.50 1.20 -4.43
C SER A 116 -0.26 1.96 -3.12
N LEU A 117 1.01 2.23 -2.78
CA LEU A 117 1.39 3.00 -1.60
C LEU A 117 0.94 4.47 -1.72
N CYS A 118 1.04 5.06 -2.91
CA CYS A 118 0.60 6.44 -3.17
C CYS A 118 -0.90 6.59 -2.93
N TYR A 119 -1.70 5.63 -3.39
CA TYR A 119 -3.14 5.63 -3.12
C TYR A 119 -3.45 5.46 -1.63
N LEU A 120 -2.81 4.52 -0.93
CA LEU A 120 -2.98 4.33 0.51
C LEU A 120 -2.58 5.58 1.31
N LYS A 121 -1.48 6.23 0.91
CA LYS A 121 -1.03 7.52 1.45
C LYS A 121 -2.14 8.56 1.28
N GLN A 122 -2.62 8.79 0.06
CA GLN A 122 -3.62 9.83 -0.22
C GLN A 122 -4.92 9.58 0.56
N HIS A 123 -5.38 8.33 0.64
CA HIS A 123 -6.57 7.99 1.40
C HIS A 123 -6.36 8.27 2.90
N ALA A 124 -5.20 7.89 3.47
CA ALA A 124 -4.86 8.20 4.86
C ALA A 124 -4.84 9.70 5.14
N LEU A 125 -4.19 10.48 4.27
CA LEU A 125 -4.12 11.93 4.40
C LEU A 125 -5.51 12.59 4.37
N ASN A 126 -6.40 12.13 3.47
CA ASN A 126 -7.77 12.62 3.41
C ASN A 126 -8.52 12.32 4.71
N THR A 127 -8.46 11.09 5.21
CA THR A 127 -9.11 10.71 6.48
C THR A 127 -8.55 11.48 7.68
N ILE A 128 -7.23 11.69 7.74
CA ILE A 128 -6.60 12.47 8.81
C ILE A 128 -7.10 13.91 8.78
N LYS A 129 -7.20 14.52 7.58
CA LYS A 129 -7.70 15.88 7.40
C LYS A 129 -9.15 16.03 7.86
N GLU A 130 -9.98 15.03 7.59
CA GLU A 130 -11.37 14.99 8.08
C GLU A 130 -11.43 14.86 9.60
N ALA A 131 -10.61 13.96 10.18
CA ALA A 131 -10.56 13.74 11.62
C ALA A 131 -9.97 14.91 12.42
N SER A 132 -9.06 15.69 11.82
CA SER A 132 -8.41 16.86 12.45
C SER A 132 -9.20 18.17 12.28
N PHE A 133 -10.45 18.12 11.81
CA PHE A 133 -11.25 19.31 11.48
C PHE A 133 -10.52 20.28 10.54
N GLN A 134 -9.80 19.75 9.55
CA GLN A 134 -9.01 20.51 8.57
C GLN A 134 -7.84 21.31 9.14
N THR A 135 -7.37 20.99 10.36
CA THR A 135 -6.09 21.54 10.84
C THR A 135 -4.99 21.15 9.85
N ILE A 136 -4.23 22.14 9.39
CA ILE A 136 -3.08 21.94 8.51
C ILE A 136 -2.06 21.15 9.31
N TYR A 137 -1.74 19.95 8.84
CA TYR A 137 -0.59 19.18 9.31
C TYR A 137 0.46 19.21 8.21
N ASP A 138 1.73 19.31 8.59
CA ASP A 138 2.82 19.18 7.65
C ASP A 138 2.99 17.70 7.30
N GLN A 139 3.04 17.38 6.00
CA GLN A 139 3.30 16.01 5.55
C GLN A 139 4.70 15.54 6.00
N GLU A 140 5.64 16.46 6.19
CA GLU A 140 6.98 16.18 6.69
C GLU A 140 6.99 15.73 8.16
N GLU A 141 5.94 16.02 8.94
CA GLU A 141 5.79 15.57 10.33
C GLU A 141 5.24 14.14 10.44
N ILE A 142 4.78 13.56 9.32
CA ILE A 142 4.21 12.22 9.33
C ILE A 142 5.33 11.18 9.33
N THR A 143 5.38 10.39 10.42
CA THR A 143 6.10 9.13 10.43
C THR A 143 5.21 8.01 9.88
N TRP A 144 5.65 7.41 8.78
CA TRP A 144 5.04 6.25 8.13
C TRP A 144 5.63 4.95 8.67
N VAL A 145 4.77 3.98 8.94
CA VAL A 145 5.15 2.61 9.25
C VAL A 145 4.56 1.71 8.17
N ILE A 146 5.38 0.93 7.48
CA ILE A 146 4.90 -0.08 6.53
C ILE A 146 5.27 -1.45 7.09
N THR A 147 4.27 -2.29 7.29
CA THR A 147 4.51 -3.66 7.75
C THR A 147 4.88 -4.59 6.60
N VAL A 148 5.85 -5.45 6.84
CA VAL A 148 6.34 -6.45 5.88
C VAL A 148 6.48 -7.82 6.54
N PRO A 149 6.40 -8.92 5.77
CA PRO A 149 6.57 -10.26 6.28
C PRO A 149 7.97 -10.46 6.88
N ALA A 150 8.08 -11.18 7.99
CA ALA A 150 9.38 -11.41 8.65
C ALA A 150 10.36 -12.20 7.78
N ILE A 151 9.86 -13.08 6.91
CA ILE A 151 10.68 -13.91 6.01
C ILE A 151 11.28 -13.14 4.83
N TRP A 152 10.97 -11.84 4.68
CA TRP A 152 11.52 -11.04 3.60
C TRP A 152 13.00 -10.74 3.78
N SER A 153 13.75 -10.87 2.68
CA SER A 153 15.17 -10.52 2.60
C SER A 153 15.39 -9.01 2.81
N SER A 154 16.62 -8.63 3.14
CA SER A 154 17.01 -7.21 3.22
C SER A 154 16.75 -6.47 1.91
N ALA A 155 16.90 -7.13 0.76
CA ALA A 155 16.63 -6.56 -0.55
C ALA A 155 15.13 -6.28 -0.77
N ALA A 156 14.24 -7.19 -0.34
CA ALA A 156 12.79 -6.95 -0.40
C ALA A 156 12.35 -5.79 0.52
N LYS A 157 12.96 -5.67 1.71
CA LYS A 157 12.74 -4.54 2.62
C LYS A 157 13.21 -3.22 2.00
N GLN A 158 14.37 -3.22 1.34
CA GLN A 158 14.89 -2.05 0.63
C GLN A 158 14.01 -1.68 -0.58
N PHE A 159 13.49 -2.68 -1.31
CA PHE A 159 12.52 -2.46 -2.39
C PHE A 159 11.26 -1.75 -1.90
N MET A 160 10.68 -2.14 -0.76
CA MET A 160 9.53 -1.42 -0.21
C MET A 160 9.85 0.02 0.17
N ARG A 161 11.03 0.26 0.74
CA ARG A 161 11.48 1.62 1.05
C ARG A 161 11.63 2.46 -0.22
N LEU A 162 12.13 1.87 -1.31
CA LEU A 162 12.18 2.53 -2.61
C LEU A 162 10.77 2.82 -3.15
N ALA A 163 9.85 1.86 -3.09
CA ALA A 163 8.46 2.07 -3.50
C ALA A 163 7.77 3.17 -2.68
N ALA A 164 8.04 3.26 -1.38
CA ALA A 164 7.52 4.33 -0.51
C ALA A 164 8.10 5.71 -0.87
N LYS A 165 9.38 5.77 -1.28
CA LYS A 165 10.00 6.98 -1.81
C LYS A 165 9.33 7.41 -3.12
N GLU A 166 9.17 6.50 -4.08
CA GLU A 166 8.47 6.79 -5.35
C GLU A 166 7.01 7.19 -5.13
N ALA A 167 6.36 6.68 -4.10
CA ALA A 167 5.02 7.09 -3.68
C ALA A 167 4.98 8.49 -3.01
N GLY A 168 6.13 9.14 -2.82
CA GLY A 168 6.24 10.43 -2.14
C GLY A 168 5.83 10.38 -0.67
N MET A 169 6.08 9.27 0.02
CA MET A 169 5.91 9.16 1.48
C MET A 169 7.14 9.69 2.23
N ILE A 170 8.31 9.64 1.59
CA ILE A 170 9.60 10.16 2.08
C ILE A 170 10.36 10.80 0.93
N SER A 171 11.16 11.83 1.23
CA SER A 171 11.98 12.53 0.24
C SER A 171 13.29 11.81 -0.08
N ASP A 172 13.87 11.09 0.89
CA ASP A 172 15.15 10.41 0.76
C ASP A 172 15.12 8.98 1.33
N MET A 173 15.93 8.08 0.76
CA MET A 173 16.01 6.67 1.20
C MET A 173 16.44 6.53 2.67
N LEU A 174 17.23 7.47 3.20
CA LEU A 174 17.69 7.47 4.59
C LEU A 174 16.74 8.20 5.54
N SER A 175 15.58 8.67 5.05
CA SER A 175 14.59 9.34 5.89
C SER A 175 14.16 8.45 7.06
N LYS A 176 14.22 9.05 8.26
CA LYS A 176 13.78 8.45 9.52
C LYS A 176 12.25 8.43 9.67
N ASN A 177 11.55 9.18 8.82
CA ASN A 177 10.08 9.27 8.81
C ASN A 177 9.43 8.08 8.11
N LEU A 178 10.20 7.04 7.74
CA LEU A 178 9.70 5.76 7.32
C LEU A 178 10.33 4.65 8.16
N ILE A 179 9.49 3.79 8.73
CA ILE A 179 9.86 2.58 9.45
C ILE A 179 9.31 1.38 8.70
N ILE A 180 10.17 0.43 8.38
CA ILE A 180 9.77 -0.88 7.86
C ILE A 180 9.69 -1.83 9.05
N ALA A 181 8.48 -2.17 9.47
CA ALA A 181 8.23 -3.01 10.65
C ALA A 181 7.90 -4.44 10.23
N LEU A 182 8.29 -5.45 11.01
CA LEU A 182 7.90 -6.82 10.74
C LEU A 182 6.47 -7.08 11.22
N GLU A 183 5.65 -7.72 10.39
CA GLU A 183 4.27 -8.14 10.72
C GLU A 183 4.18 -8.86 12.09
N PRO A 184 5.01 -9.88 12.43
CA PRO A 184 4.91 -10.53 13.74
C PRO A 184 5.38 -9.65 14.91
N GLU A 185 6.31 -8.72 14.70
CA GLU A 185 6.73 -7.79 15.75
C GLU A 185 5.62 -6.79 16.08
N ALA A 186 4.98 -6.23 15.03
CA ALA A 186 3.82 -5.37 15.18
C ALA A 186 2.67 -6.08 15.91
N ALA A 187 2.39 -7.34 15.55
CA ALA A 187 1.39 -8.16 16.22
C ALA A 187 1.75 -8.43 17.70
N SER A 188 3.02 -8.75 18.00
CA SER A 188 3.45 -9.01 19.38
C SER A 188 3.35 -7.78 20.27
N LEU A 189 3.70 -6.59 19.76
CA LEU A 189 3.57 -5.34 20.51
C LEU A 189 2.11 -5.04 20.82
N TRP A 190 1.20 -5.27 19.87
CA TRP A 190 -0.23 -5.12 20.09
C TRP A 190 -0.74 -6.07 21.18
N CYS A 191 -0.37 -7.35 21.14
CA CYS A 191 -0.80 -8.32 22.14
C CYS A 191 -0.31 -8.00 23.56
N LYS A 192 0.83 -7.32 23.72
CA LYS A 192 1.32 -6.89 25.05
C LYS A 192 0.49 -5.76 25.67
N GLN A 193 -0.33 -5.08 24.88
CA GLN A 193 -1.20 -3.98 25.33
C GLN A 193 -2.62 -4.45 25.66
N LEU A 194 -2.97 -5.72 25.36
CA LEU A 194 -4.22 -6.37 25.73
C LEU A 194 -4.15 -6.95 27.15
#